data_AF-A0A7S0MM33-F1
#
_entry.id   AF-A0A7S0MM33-F1
#
_cell.length_a   1.000
_cell.length_b   1.000
_cell.length_c   1.000
_cell.angle_alpha   90.00
_cell.angle_beta   90.00
_cell.angle_gamma   90.00
#
_symmetry.space_group_name_H-M   'P 1'
#
loop_
_entity.id
_entity.type
_entity.pdbx_description
1 polymer ?
#
loop_
_entity_poly.entity_id
_entity_poly.type
_entity_poly.pdbx_seq_one_letter_code
_entity_poly.pdbx_strand_id
1 'polypeptide(L)'
;MATLLKEASTMQMMRASVLLAVSAVASAYITTPGFLGGRLAQSAAISRASDFNLRLRTTNGAARSARVQSIQMMAAATKKKSVSDLSRKDLEGKKVLIRCDLNVPLDGKKITDDTRIRASVPTIKYLLDNGARVAISSHLGRPKGGPEDKYSLAPCGARLAELLGKGCVVTKDCIGEETSKIVNNLKNGECCLLENVRFYPEEEKNDKAFSKKLAAPFDMYVNDAFGTAHRAHSSTAGVTEFLSPSVAGFLLQKELDYLEGAVSEPKRPFAAIVGGSKVSSKIGVIESLLGKCDKLVIGGGMVFTFLKARGLNVGSSLVEEDKLELAKSLEASAAKRGVKIILPTDVVLADKFAADANTKVASVNDIPAGWMGLDNGPESTKLIQKELSDCKTIIWNGPMGVFEFDKFAAGTNAVAQTLAECTAKGAITIIGGGDSVAAVEKAGLAEKMSHISTGGGASLELLEGQILPGVAALDNASSGAKTVAATGASAKDTNYYKNKNPWDV
;
A
#
# COMPACT_ATOMS: atom_id res chain seq x y z
N MET A 1 -35.17 -24.04 1.28
CA MET A 1 -36.04 -22.88 0.95
C MET A 1 -36.84 -22.36 2.15
N ALA A 2 -37.28 -23.20 3.10
CA ALA A 2 -37.95 -22.75 4.34
C ALA A 2 -36.99 -22.11 5.39
N THR A 3 -35.68 -22.34 5.31
CA THR A 3 -34.69 -21.75 6.23
C THR A 3 -34.29 -20.32 5.86
N LEU A 4 -34.40 -19.96 4.57
CA LEU A 4 -34.07 -18.62 4.05
C LEU A 4 -35.18 -17.57 4.31
N LEU A 5 -36.42 -18.02 4.54
CA LEU A 5 -37.55 -17.13 4.88
C LEU A 5 -37.57 -16.74 6.37
N LYS A 6 -36.87 -17.48 7.23
CA LYS A 6 -36.81 -17.19 8.68
C LYS A 6 -35.79 -16.09 9.02
N GLU A 7 -34.72 -15.94 8.23
CA GLU A 7 -33.67 -14.92 8.42
C GLU A 7 -34.06 -13.54 7.89
N ALA A 8 -34.95 -13.46 6.88
CA ALA A 8 -35.45 -12.20 6.35
C ALA A 8 -36.40 -11.45 7.32
N SER A 9 -37.15 -12.20 8.14
CA SER A 9 -38.07 -11.64 9.16
C SER A 9 -37.33 -11.04 10.35
N THR A 10 -36.15 -11.56 10.71
CA THR A 10 -35.37 -11.09 11.87
C THR A 10 -34.59 -9.82 11.57
N MET A 11 -34.15 -9.61 10.32
CA MET A 11 -33.47 -8.37 9.90
C MET A 11 -34.42 -7.16 9.78
N GLN A 12 -35.72 -7.39 9.55
CA GLN A 12 -36.69 -6.31 9.41
C GLN A 12 -37.10 -5.71 10.77
N MET A 13 -37.06 -6.49 11.86
CA MET A 13 -37.29 -5.97 13.23
C MET A 13 -36.10 -5.18 13.79
N MET A 14 -34.86 -5.54 13.45
CA MET A 14 -33.67 -4.80 13.94
C MET A 14 -33.52 -3.39 13.34
N ARG A 15 -34.12 -3.11 12.17
CA ARG A 15 -34.09 -1.78 11.55
C ARG A 15 -35.07 -0.78 12.17
N ALA A 16 -36.09 -1.23 12.89
CA ALA A 16 -37.06 -0.34 13.56
C ALA A 16 -36.58 0.18 14.94
N SER A 17 -35.59 -0.48 15.57
CA SER A 17 -35.14 -0.13 16.92
C SER A 17 -33.96 0.85 16.99
N VAL A 18 -33.34 1.20 15.86
CA VAL A 18 -32.18 2.12 15.83
C VAL A 18 -32.57 3.56 15.46
N LEU A 19 -33.80 3.79 15.01
CA LEU A 19 -34.28 5.14 14.64
C LEU A 19 -34.93 5.93 15.80
N LEU A 20 -34.95 5.39 17.02
CA LEU A 20 -35.67 5.96 18.18
C LEU A 20 -34.75 6.32 19.37
N ALA A 21 -33.43 6.38 19.16
CA ALA A 21 -32.47 6.68 20.22
C ALA A 21 -31.42 7.75 19.83
N VAL A 22 -31.84 8.86 19.20
CA VAL A 22 -31.09 10.13 19.23
C VAL A 22 -32.08 11.31 19.17
N SER A 23 -32.87 11.49 20.24
CA SER A 23 -33.62 12.73 20.50
C SER A 23 -33.97 12.77 21.98
N ALA A 24 -32.99 13.07 22.83
CA ALA A 24 -33.19 13.63 24.17
C ALA A 24 -31.83 14.01 24.76
N VAL A 25 -31.84 15.05 25.61
CA VAL A 25 -30.71 15.65 26.36
C VAL A 25 -29.84 16.56 25.46
N ALA A 26 -29.82 17.90 25.58
CA ALA A 26 -29.93 18.73 26.76
C ALA A 26 -30.64 20.07 26.47
N SER A 27 -31.63 20.40 27.29
CA SER A 27 -32.11 21.76 27.50
C SER A 27 -32.22 21.94 29.01
N ALA A 28 -31.33 22.73 29.60
CA ALA A 28 -31.53 23.39 30.89
C ALA A 28 -30.33 24.31 31.16
N TYR A 29 -30.46 25.59 30.82
CA TYR A 29 -30.12 26.68 31.73
C TYR A 29 -30.93 27.91 31.30
N ILE A 30 -31.89 28.25 32.15
CA ILE A 30 -32.73 29.45 32.09
C ILE A 30 -31.97 30.56 32.83
N THR A 31 -31.88 31.76 32.23
CA THR A 31 -32.34 33.03 32.83
C THR A 31 -32.36 34.17 31.78
N THR A 32 -33.53 34.79 31.67
CA THR A 32 -34.02 35.98 30.92
C THR A 32 -33.48 37.34 31.40
N PRO A 33 -33.91 38.51 30.89
CA PRO A 33 -34.41 38.90 29.54
C PRO A 33 -33.82 40.24 29.01
N GLY A 34 -34.17 40.65 27.78
CA GLY A 34 -34.51 42.06 27.55
C GLY A 34 -34.17 42.71 26.20
N PHE A 35 -35.23 43.13 25.51
CA PHE A 35 -35.39 44.39 24.76
C PHE A 35 -34.94 44.51 23.28
N LEU A 36 -35.99 44.43 22.43
CA LEU A 36 -36.50 45.45 21.50
C LEU A 36 -35.74 45.84 20.22
N GLY A 37 -36.52 45.79 19.12
CA GLY A 37 -36.61 46.92 18.18
C GLY A 37 -36.15 46.62 16.76
N GLY A 38 -37.10 46.28 15.89
CA GLY A 38 -36.88 46.19 14.46
C GLY A 38 -37.08 47.54 13.72
N ARG A 39 -36.44 47.57 12.54
CA ARG A 39 -36.95 48.03 11.23
C ARG A 39 -36.86 49.51 10.81
N LEU A 40 -36.46 49.64 9.53
CA LEU A 40 -36.68 50.71 8.54
C LEU A 40 -35.77 51.95 8.67
N ALA A 41 -35.35 52.66 7.62
CA ALA A 41 -35.25 52.47 6.17
C ALA A 41 -34.49 53.70 5.61
N GLN A 42 -34.05 53.59 4.35
CA GLN A 42 -33.88 54.68 3.36
C GLN A 42 -32.63 55.58 3.31
N SER A 43 -32.11 55.58 2.06
CA SER A 43 -31.66 56.71 1.24
C SER A 43 -30.17 57.08 1.20
N ALA A 44 -29.58 56.64 0.09
CA ALA A 44 -28.58 57.26 -0.77
C ALA A 44 -28.05 58.67 -0.43
N ALA A 45 -26.71 58.79 -0.42
CA ALA A 45 -26.00 59.91 -1.04
C ALA A 45 -24.60 59.46 -1.48
N ILE A 46 -24.31 59.64 -2.77
CA ILE A 46 -23.02 59.42 -3.41
C ILE A 46 -22.12 60.63 -3.13
N SER A 47 -20.92 60.43 -2.56
CA SER A 47 -19.76 61.29 -2.88
C SER A 47 -18.41 60.64 -2.54
N ARG A 48 -17.62 60.42 -3.61
CA ARG A 48 -16.15 60.58 -3.72
C ARG A 48 -15.22 59.87 -2.73
N ALA A 49 -14.53 58.87 -3.28
CA ALA A 49 -13.07 58.66 -3.26
C ALA A 49 -12.30 58.99 -1.96
N SER A 50 -11.81 57.93 -1.31
CA SER A 50 -10.53 57.92 -0.61
C SER A 50 -10.00 56.49 -0.48
N ASP A 51 -8.70 56.36 -0.70
CA ASP A 51 -7.92 55.13 -0.77
C ASP A 51 -8.08 54.23 0.45
N PHE A 52 -8.42 52.96 0.21
CA PHE A 52 -8.45 51.93 1.26
C PHE A 52 -7.28 50.96 1.09
N ASN A 53 -6.27 51.14 1.94
CA ASN A 53 -5.23 50.15 2.21
C ASN A 53 -5.88 48.88 2.78
N LEU A 54 -6.01 47.84 1.97
CA LEU A 54 -6.45 46.53 2.43
C LEU A 54 -5.29 45.84 3.17
N ARG A 55 -5.22 46.06 4.48
CA ARG A 55 -4.49 45.16 5.40
C ARG A 55 -5.13 43.78 5.31
N LEU A 56 -4.50 42.87 4.57
CA LEU A 56 -4.77 41.43 4.63
C LEU A 56 -4.51 40.93 6.05
N ARG A 57 -5.57 40.81 6.85
CA ARG A 57 -5.60 39.90 8.00
C ARG A 57 -5.54 38.48 7.46
N THR A 58 -4.34 37.93 7.38
CA THR A 58 -4.16 36.50 7.16
C THR A 58 -4.70 35.76 8.38
N THR A 59 -5.71 34.91 8.17
CA THR A 59 -6.26 34.04 9.19
C THR A 59 -5.20 33.02 9.61
N ASN A 60 -4.76 33.07 10.86
CA ASN A 60 -3.78 32.14 11.47
C ASN A 60 -4.14 30.64 11.34
N GLY A 61 -5.36 30.29 10.92
CA GLY A 61 -5.79 28.90 10.70
C GLY A 61 -5.21 28.25 9.43
N ALA A 62 -5.16 28.97 8.30
CA ALA A 62 -4.67 28.43 7.03
C ALA A 62 -3.15 28.23 7.04
N ALA A 63 -2.41 29.17 7.64
CA ALA A 63 -0.96 29.05 7.81
C ALA A 63 -0.58 27.93 8.81
N ARG A 64 -1.39 27.69 9.85
CA ARG A 64 -1.20 26.54 10.75
C ARG A 64 -1.49 25.22 10.04
N SER A 65 -2.57 25.13 9.27
CA SER A 65 -2.91 23.91 8.52
C SER A 65 -1.86 23.57 7.46
N ALA A 66 -1.39 24.57 6.70
CA ALA A 66 -0.30 24.39 5.74
C ALA A 66 1.03 24.01 6.42
N ARG A 67 1.32 24.57 7.61
CA ARG A 67 2.53 24.25 8.39
C ARG A 67 2.45 22.87 9.07
N VAL A 68 1.26 22.41 9.46
CA VAL A 68 1.05 21.06 9.98
C VAL A 68 1.18 20.05 8.84
N GLN A 69 0.57 20.30 7.66
CA GLN A 69 0.77 19.47 6.47
C GLN A 69 2.23 19.39 6.02
N SER A 70 2.97 20.51 6.06
CA SER A 70 4.39 20.50 5.67
C SER A 70 5.29 19.75 6.67
N ILE A 71 4.98 19.81 7.98
CA ILE A 71 5.67 19.00 9.00
C ILE A 71 5.32 17.51 8.87
N GLN A 72 4.06 17.19 8.54
CA GLN A 72 3.62 15.81 8.32
C GLN A 72 4.23 15.19 7.06
N MET A 73 4.37 15.95 5.97
CA MET A 73 5.11 15.52 4.78
C MET A 73 6.61 15.34 5.06
N MET A 74 7.22 16.19 5.88
CA MET A 74 8.64 16.02 6.25
C MET A 74 8.91 14.78 7.10
N ALA A 75 7.94 14.32 7.91
CA ALA A 75 8.08 13.07 8.66
C ALA A 75 7.99 11.80 7.76
N ALA A 76 7.36 11.92 6.59
CA ALA A 76 7.31 10.85 5.59
C ALA A 76 8.58 10.79 4.73
N ALA A 77 9.22 11.92 4.45
CA ALA A 77 10.35 12.04 3.50
C ALA A 77 11.75 11.79 4.11
N THR A 78 11.85 11.34 5.36
CA THR A 78 13.15 11.03 5.98
C THR A 78 13.48 9.56 5.81
N LYS A 79 14.56 9.29 5.07
CA LYS A 79 15.14 7.94 4.92
C LYS A 79 15.20 7.24 6.28
N LYS A 80 14.59 6.05 6.37
CA LYS A 80 14.60 5.23 7.57
C LYS A 80 15.94 4.53 7.74
N LYS A 81 16.32 4.31 9.00
CA LYS A 81 17.49 3.48 9.34
C LYS A 81 17.16 2.03 9.03
N SER A 82 18.09 1.30 8.45
CA SER A 82 17.98 -0.12 8.13
C SER A 82 18.98 -0.96 8.91
N VAL A 83 18.82 -2.28 8.91
CA VAL A 83 19.81 -3.24 9.41
C VAL A 83 21.19 -3.07 8.75
N SER A 84 21.26 -2.55 7.51
CA SER A 84 22.54 -2.20 6.86
C SER A 84 23.29 -1.06 7.54
N ASP A 85 22.60 -0.20 8.30
CA ASP A 85 23.20 0.91 9.03
C ASP A 85 23.68 0.49 10.43
N LEU A 86 23.56 -0.79 10.77
CA LEU A 86 24.02 -1.38 12.03
C LEU A 86 25.26 -2.20 11.78
N SER A 87 26.31 -1.91 12.55
CA SER A 87 27.55 -2.69 12.53
C SER A 87 27.38 -3.99 13.34
N ARG A 88 28.31 -4.94 13.16
CA ARG A 88 28.36 -6.14 14.00
C ARG A 88 28.34 -5.82 15.49
N LYS A 89 29.03 -4.75 15.92
CA LYS A 89 29.08 -4.35 17.34
C LYS A 89 27.72 -3.92 17.88
N ASP A 90 26.85 -3.41 17.00
CA ASP A 90 25.49 -3.02 17.37
C ASP A 90 24.54 -4.22 17.50
N LEU A 91 24.88 -5.36 16.89
CA LEU A 91 24.03 -6.55 16.78
C LEU A 91 24.50 -7.73 17.63
N GLU A 92 25.81 -7.91 17.81
CA GLU A 92 26.38 -9.09 18.45
C GLU A 92 25.91 -9.23 19.90
N GLY A 93 25.30 -10.37 20.22
CA GLY A 93 24.73 -10.65 21.54
C GLY A 93 23.40 -9.96 21.84
N LYS A 94 22.89 -9.08 20.98
CA LYS A 94 21.58 -8.44 21.15
C LYS A 94 20.44 -9.41 20.89
N LYS A 95 19.40 -9.33 21.72
CA LYS A 95 18.12 -10.00 21.52
C LYS A 95 17.25 -9.14 20.61
N VAL A 96 17.08 -9.58 19.37
CA VAL A 96 16.38 -8.83 18.33
C VAL A 96 14.99 -9.41 18.14
N LEU A 97 13.97 -8.58 18.34
CA LEU A 97 12.63 -8.88 17.85
C LEU A 97 12.55 -8.46 16.38
N ILE A 98 12.33 -9.40 15.47
CA ILE A 98 12.06 -9.10 14.07
C ILE A 98 10.59 -9.37 13.73
N ARG A 99 9.91 -8.41 13.10
CA ARG A 99 8.57 -8.60 12.54
C ARG A 99 8.69 -8.96 11.06
N CYS A 100 8.30 -10.18 10.70
CA CYS A 100 8.26 -10.67 9.32
C CYS A 100 6.80 -10.83 8.86
N ASP A 101 6.55 -10.83 7.56
CA ASP A 101 5.25 -11.23 7.00
C ASP A 101 5.32 -12.70 6.59
N LEU A 102 4.87 -13.60 7.47
CA LEU A 102 4.78 -15.05 7.20
C LEU A 102 3.35 -15.51 6.93
N ASN A 103 2.46 -14.59 6.54
CA ASN A 103 1.07 -14.92 6.25
C ASN A 103 0.96 -15.60 4.87
N VAL A 104 1.26 -16.89 4.82
CA VAL A 104 1.29 -17.73 3.62
C VAL A 104 -0.01 -18.52 3.43
N PRO A 105 -0.39 -18.84 2.18
CA PRO A 105 -1.49 -19.76 1.93
C PRO A 105 -1.11 -21.18 2.38
N LEU A 106 -2.07 -21.84 3.04
CA LEU A 106 -1.95 -23.21 3.52
C LEU A 106 -3.03 -24.09 2.92
N ASP A 107 -2.64 -25.30 2.51
CA ASP A 107 -3.53 -26.43 2.30
C ASP A 107 -3.34 -27.42 3.46
N GLY A 108 -4.25 -27.37 4.44
CA GLY A 108 -4.05 -28.02 5.74
C GLY A 108 -2.84 -27.43 6.48
N LYS A 109 -1.76 -28.22 6.60
CA LYS A 109 -0.47 -27.78 7.17
C LYS A 109 0.61 -27.55 6.11
N LYS A 110 0.30 -27.78 4.83
CA LYS A 110 1.25 -27.63 3.73
C LYS A 110 1.23 -26.20 3.21
N ILE A 111 2.40 -25.58 3.13
CA ILE A 111 2.58 -24.27 2.49
C ILE A 111 2.48 -24.46 0.98
N THR A 112 1.58 -23.73 0.32
CA THR A 112 1.40 -23.78 -1.14
C THR A 112 2.21 -22.72 -1.87
N ASP A 113 2.55 -21.62 -1.18
CA ASP A 113 3.47 -20.57 -1.66
C ASP A 113 4.29 -20.03 -0.47
N ASP A 114 5.61 -20.17 -0.56
CA ASP A 114 6.55 -19.75 0.48
C ASP A 114 7.28 -18.42 0.16
N THR A 115 6.84 -17.69 -0.87
CA THR A 115 7.47 -16.44 -1.35
C THR A 115 7.68 -15.44 -0.22
N ARG A 116 6.67 -15.27 0.63
CA ARG A 116 6.74 -14.37 1.79
C ARG A 116 7.79 -14.79 2.83
N ILE A 117 7.96 -16.10 3.05
CA ILE A 117 8.97 -16.62 3.97
C ILE A 117 10.36 -16.38 3.39
N ARG A 118 10.59 -16.73 2.12
CA ARG A 118 11.86 -16.52 1.42
C ARG A 118 12.26 -15.04 1.42
N ALA A 119 11.31 -14.12 1.28
CA ALA A 119 11.57 -12.69 1.23
C ALA A 119 12.16 -12.12 2.54
N SER A 120 11.86 -12.70 3.71
CA SER A 120 12.45 -12.28 5.00
C SER A 120 13.77 -12.97 5.35
N VAL A 121 14.13 -14.07 4.67
CA VAL A 121 15.36 -14.83 4.94
C VAL A 121 16.64 -13.97 4.88
N PRO A 122 16.83 -13.05 3.92
CA PRO A 122 18.03 -12.22 3.86
C PRO A 122 18.26 -11.40 5.14
N THR A 123 17.21 -10.76 5.67
CA THR A 123 17.28 -9.97 6.91
C THR A 123 17.62 -10.86 8.10
N ILE A 124 16.96 -12.02 8.21
CA ILE A 124 17.19 -12.96 9.31
C ILE A 124 18.63 -13.48 9.26
N LYS A 125 19.13 -13.90 8.10
CA LYS A 125 20.52 -14.37 7.94
C LYS A 125 21.52 -13.30 8.34
N TYR A 126 21.34 -12.07 7.88
CA TYR A 126 22.23 -10.96 8.24
C TYR A 126 22.32 -10.73 9.75
N LEU A 127 21.19 -10.75 10.46
CA LEU A 127 21.17 -10.63 11.92
C LEU A 127 21.93 -11.79 12.58
N LEU A 128 21.68 -13.03 12.15
CA LEU A 128 22.32 -14.22 12.71
C LEU A 128 23.83 -14.25 12.45
N ASP A 129 24.27 -13.91 11.23
CA ASP A 129 25.67 -13.90 10.84
C ASP A 129 26.47 -12.80 11.56
N ASN A 130 25.79 -11.73 11.99
CA ASN A 130 26.35 -10.69 12.86
C ASN A 130 26.21 -11.01 14.37
N GLY A 131 25.82 -12.23 14.73
CA GLY A 131 25.83 -12.71 16.11
C GLY A 131 24.65 -12.26 16.97
N ALA A 132 23.57 -11.76 16.36
CA ALA A 132 22.33 -11.46 17.07
C ALA A 132 21.61 -12.75 17.53
N ARG A 133 20.75 -12.61 18.53
CA ARG A 133 19.84 -13.65 19.03
C ARG A 133 18.43 -13.28 18.57
N VAL A 134 17.89 -13.98 17.59
CA VAL A 134 16.73 -13.49 16.82
C VAL A 134 15.45 -14.19 17.24
N ALA A 135 14.44 -13.43 17.65
CA ALA A 135 13.07 -13.93 17.75
C ALA A 135 12.22 -13.35 16.62
N ILE A 136 11.73 -14.24 15.76
CA ILE A 136 10.89 -13.90 14.63
C ILE A 136 9.45 -13.82 15.12
N SER A 137 8.74 -12.76 14.77
CA SER A 137 7.32 -12.59 15.05
C SER A 137 6.54 -12.45 13.75
N SER A 138 5.36 -13.05 13.69
CA SER A 138 4.46 -12.92 12.55
C SER A 138 3.02 -13.13 12.96
N HIS A 139 2.13 -12.88 12.02
CA HIS A 139 0.75 -13.36 12.05
C HIS A 139 0.51 -14.41 10.97
N LEU A 140 -0.54 -15.20 11.13
CA LEU A 140 -1.08 -16.08 10.11
C LEU A 140 -2.61 -16.05 10.15
N GLY A 141 -3.25 -15.80 9.01
CA GLY A 141 -4.70 -15.73 8.90
C GLY A 141 -5.35 -14.66 9.78
N ARG A 142 -6.59 -14.96 10.21
CA ARG A 142 -7.46 -14.08 11.01
C ARG A 142 -8.17 -14.88 12.10
N PRO A 143 -7.47 -15.30 13.16
CA PRO A 143 -8.10 -15.91 14.33
C PRO A 143 -9.15 -14.95 14.93
N LYS A 144 -10.31 -15.48 15.33
CA LYS A 144 -11.42 -14.66 15.89
C LYS A 144 -11.67 -14.91 17.38
N GLY A 145 -11.15 -16.00 17.93
CA GLY A 145 -11.45 -16.44 19.30
C GLY A 145 -10.23 -16.92 20.09
N GLY A 146 -9.03 -16.51 19.70
CA GLY A 146 -7.77 -16.95 20.31
C GLY A 146 -7.04 -18.03 19.49
N PRO A 147 -6.19 -18.84 20.14
CA PRO A 147 -5.39 -19.88 19.47
C PRO A 147 -6.23 -20.93 18.74
N GLU A 148 -5.95 -21.15 17.46
CA GLU A 148 -6.51 -22.23 16.65
C GLU A 148 -5.38 -22.90 15.85
N ASP A 149 -5.30 -24.25 15.83
CA ASP A 149 -4.20 -25.01 15.18
C ASP A 149 -4.00 -24.62 13.70
N LYS A 150 -5.08 -24.36 12.97
CA LYS A 150 -5.04 -23.93 11.55
C LYS A 150 -4.33 -22.58 11.32
N TYR A 151 -4.15 -21.79 12.37
CA TYR A 151 -3.50 -20.49 12.35
C TYR A 151 -2.16 -20.50 13.12
N SER A 152 -1.67 -21.67 13.55
CA SER A 152 -0.34 -21.79 14.14
C SER A 152 0.75 -21.52 13.10
N LEU A 153 1.83 -20.88 13.54
CA LEU A 153 3.03 -20.63 12.74
C LEU A 153 3.97 -21.84 12.66
N ALA A 154 3.62 -22.98 13.25
CA ALA A 154 4.45 -24.19 13.22
C ALA A 154 4.91 -24.61 11.79
N PRO A 155 4.05 -24.60 10.75
CA PRO A 155 4.50 -24.88 9.38
C PRO A 155 5.54 -23.87 8.87
N CYS A 156 5.39 -22.59 9.22
CA CYS A 156 6.34 -21.54 8.84
C CYS A 156 7.69 -21.73 9.53
N GLY A 157 7.69 -22.17 10.81
CA GLY A 157 8.91 -22.47 11.55
C GLY A 157 9.73 -23.60 10.93
N ALA A 158 9.06 -24.69 10.52
CA ALA A 158 9.71 -25.78 9.79
C ALA A 158 10.34 -25.29 8.48
N ARG A 159 9.60 -24.51 7.69
CA ARG A 159 10.12 -23.96 6.42
C ARG A 159 11.26 -22.96 6.61
N LEU A 160 11.20 -22.12 7.64
CA LEU A 160 12.29 -21.21 8.00
C LEU A 160 13.56 -21.99 8.38
N ALA A 161 13.44 -23.06 9.16
CA ALA A 161 14.58 -23.88 9.54
C ALA A 161 15.30 -24.47 8.30
N GLU A 162 14.53 -24.96 7.32
CA GLU A 162 15.06 -25.43 6.04
C GLU A 162 15.82 -24.33 5.28
N LEU A 163 15.20 -23.16 5.11
CA LEU A 163 15.77 -22.05 4.32
C LEU A 163 17.00 -21.40 4.99
N LEU A 164 17.04 -21.42 6.31
CA LEU A 164 18.16 -20.92 7.10
C LEU A 164 19.30 -21.94 7.23
N GLY A 165 19.02 -23.23 7.02
CA GLY A 165 19.97 -24.32 7.30
C GLY A 165 20.32 -24.42 8.79
N LYS A 166 19.43 -23.96 9.68
CA LYS A 166 19.62 -23.89 11.13
C LYS A 166 18.31 -24.21 11.85
N GLY A 167 18.40 -24.66 13.10
CA GLY A 167 17.20 -24.86 13.93
C GLY A 167 16.45 -23.55 14.16
N CYS A 168 15.11 -23.60 14.05
CA CYS A 168 14.21 -22.50 14.39
C CYS A 168 13.08 -23.06 15.27
N VAL A 169 13.24 -22.94 16.58
CA VAL A 169 12.24 -23.45 17.53
C VAL A 169 11.02 -22.55 17.49
N VAL A 170 9.84 -23.14 17.34
CA VAL A 170 8.56 -22.41 17.47
C VAL A 170 8.15 -22.43 18.94
N THR A 171 7.97 -21.26 19.54
CA THR A 171 7.50 -21.14 20.92
C THR A 171 6.01 -21.49 20.99
N LYS A 172 5.53 -21.84 22.19
CA LYS A 172 4.10 -22.12 22.40
C LYS A 172 3.21 -20.86 22.40
N ASP A 173 3.84 -19.70 22.54
CA ASP A 173 3.19 -18.41 22.73
C ASP A 173 4.12 -17.27 22.28
N CYS A 174 3.61 -16.06 22.02
CA CYS A 174 4.43 -14.90 21.68
C CYS A 174 4.85 -14.06 22.90
N ILE A 175 4.25 -14.30 24.06
CA ILE A 175 4.59 -13.65 25.33
C ILE A 175 4.70 -14.67 26.47
N GLY A 176 5.01 -14.20 27.68
CA GLY A 176 5.02 -15.03 28.90
C GLY A 176 6.41 -15.53 29.31
N GLU A 177 6.47 -16.17 30.48
CA GLU A 177 7.73 -16.61 31.10
C GLU A 177 8.46 -17.67 30.28
N GLU A 178 7.74 -18.67 29.76
CA GLU A 178 8.35 -19.74 28.95
C GLU A 178 8.96 -19.19 27.66
N THR A 179 8.25 -18.29 26.97
CA THR A 179 8.76 -17.58 25.79
C THR A 179 10.01 -16.76 26.15
N SER A 180 9.97 -16.04 27.27
CA SER A 180 11.11 -15.24 27.75
C SER A 180 12.32 -16.12 28.09
N LYS A 181 12.12 -17.30 28.68
CA LYS A 181 13.20 -18.27 28.96
C LYS A 181 13.84 -18.76 27.66
N ILE A 182 13.04 -19.10 26.65
CA ILE A 182 13.54 -19.53 25.34
C ILE A 182 14.39 -18.42 24.71
N VAL A 183 13.86 -17.19 24.64
CA VAL A 183 14.57 -16.03 24.08
C VAL A 183 15.87 -15.73 24.83
N ASN A 184 15.86 -15.77 26.16
CA ASN A 184 17.05 -15.50 26.97
C ASN A 184 18.15 -16.56 26.81
N ASN A 185 17.76 -17.81 26.49
CA ASN A 185 18.68 -18.92 26.31
C ASN A 185 19.22 -19.06 24.87
N LEU A 186 18.73 -18.28 23.91
CA LEU A 186 19.29 -18.24 22.56
C LEU A 186 20.77 -17.86 22.63
N LYS A 187 21.61 -18.62 21.93
CA LYS A 187 23.02 -18.28 21.72
C LYS A 187 23.14 -17.33 20.52
N ASN A 188 24.28 -16.67 20.44
CA ASN A 188 24.58 -15.77 19.32
C ASN A 188 24.47 -16.55 17.99
N GLY A 189 23.72 -16.02 17.03
CA GLY A 189 23.49 -16.66 15.73
C GLY A 189 22.43 -17.77 15.73
N GLU A 190 21.65 -17.90 16.81
CA GLU A 190 20.46 -18.76 16.89
C GLU A 190 19.15 -17.95 16.77
N CYS A 191 18.08 -18.64 16.37
CA CYS A 191 16.76 -18.03 16.24
C CYS A 191 15.63 -18.90 16.81
N CYS A 192 14.52 -18.24 17.16
CA CYS A 192 13.23 -18.86 17.40
C CYS A 192 12.13 -18.13 16.61
N LEU A 193 10.99 -18.78 16.45
CA LEU A 193 9.76 -18.21 15.92
C LEU A 193 8.73 -18.13 17.04
N LEU A 194 8.26 -16.92 17.33
CA LEU A 194 7.14 -16.69 18.22
C LEU A 194 5.84 -17.18 17.58
N GLU A 195 4.92 -17.70 18.40
CA GLU A 195 3.59 -18.06 17.91
C GLU A 195 2.79 -16.84 17.43
N ASN A 196 1.71 -17.09 16.69
CA ASN A 196 0.91 -16.10 15.99
C ASN A 196 0.45 -14.95 16.91
N VAL A 197 0.96 -13.74 16.64
CA VAL A 197 0.64 -12.55 17.44
C VAL A 197 -0.86 -12.22 17.46
N ARG A 198 -1.62 -12.62 16.43
CA ARG A 198 -3.07 -12.41 16.37
C ARG A 198 -3.89 -13.37 17.23
N PHE A 199 -3.27 -14.32 17.92
CA PHE A 199 -3.96 -15.05 18.99
C PHE A 199 -4.35 -14.15 20.16
N TYR A 200 -3.75 -12.97 20.24
CA TYR A 200 -4.13 -11.91 21.17
C TYR A 200 -4.98 -10.86 20.46
N PRO A 201 -6.24 -10.62 20.86
CA PRO A 201 -7.04 -9.53 20.30
C PRO A 201 -6.43 -8.13 20.57
N GLU A 202 -5.53 -8.03 21.53
CA GLU A 202 -4.72 -6.87 21.86
C GLU A 202 -3.80 -6.41 20.71
N GLU A 203 -3.32 -7.36 19.89
CA GLU A 203 -2.40 -7.09 18.78
C GLU A 203 -2.99 -6.08 17.79
N GLU A 204 -4.22 -6.33 17.34
CA GLU A 204 -4.87 -5.46 16.34
C GLU A 204 -5.35 -4.13 16.93
N LYS A 205 -5.45 -4.04 18.26
CA LYS A 205 -5.82 -2.83 18.99
C LYS A 205 -4.62 -1.95 19.33
N ASN A 206 -3.40 -2.39 19.02
CA ASN A 206 -2.17 -1.74 19.46
C ASN A 206 -2.15 -1.52 20.97
N ASP A 207 -2.57 -2.52 21.74
CA ASP A 207 -2.65 -2.37 23.18
C ASP A 207 -1.26 -2.16 23.78
N LYS A 208 -1.12 -1.10 24.59
CA LYS A 208 0.16 -0.70 25.16
C LYS A 208 0.73 -1.72 26.15
N ALA A 209 -0.12 -2.39 26.93
CA ALA A 209 0.33 -3.39 27.89
C ALA A 209 0.81 -4.66 27.16
N PHE A 210 0.13 -5.06 26.09
CA PHE A 210 0.56 -6.15 25.23
C PHE A 210 1.87 -5.82 24.50
N SER A 211 1.98 -4.63 23.88
CA SER A 211 3.22 -4.16 23.24
C SER A 211 4.41 -4.19 24.21
N LYS A 212 4.22 -3.74 25.46
CA LYS A 212 5.25 -3.79 26.51
C LYS A 212 5.64 -5.22 26.86
N LYS A 213 4.67 -6.13 27.00
CA LYS A 213 4.93 -7.56 27.29
C LYS A 213 5.68 -8.24 26.16
N LEU A 214 5.30 -7.95 24.91
CA LEU A 214 5.95 -8.48 23.72
C LEU A 214 7.40 -7.95 23.59
N ALA A 215 7.63 -6.67 23.87
CA ALA A 215 8.95 -6.06 23.81
C ALA A 215 9.90 -6.47 24.95
N ALA A 216 9.37 -6.81 26.13
CA ALA A 216 10.14 -6.97 27.36
C ALA A 216 11.42 -7.83 27.30
N PRO A 217 11.48 -8.97 26.57
CA PRO A 217 12.67 -9.80 26.55
C PRO A 217 13.71 -9.34 25.51
N PHE A 218 13.47 -8.27 24.75
CA PHE A 218 14.30 -7.84 23.62
C PHE A 218 15.03 -6.53 23.88
N ASP A 219 16.13 -6.32 23.15
CA ASP A 219 16.95 -5.12 23.23
C ASP A 219 16.63 -4.14 22.09
N MET A 220 16.21 -4.65 20.93
CA MET A 220 15.98 -3.85 19.73
C MET A 220 14.94 -4.49 18.81
N TYR A 221 14.46 -3.71 17.84
CA TYR A 221 13.41 -4.10 16.91
C TYR A 221 13.82 -3.93 15.45
N VAL A 222 13.43 -4.90 14.63
CA VAL A 222 13.56 -4.85 13.17
C VAL A 222 12.18 -5.09 12.55
N ASN A 223 11.68 -4.15 11.76
CA ASN A 223 10.47 -4.34 10.97
C ASN A 223 10.83 -4.73 9.54
N ASP A 224 10.53 -5.97 9.17
CA ASP A 224 10.74 -6.51 7.82
C ASP A 224 9.40 -6.92 7.16
N ALA A 225 8.28 -6.42 7.69
CA ALA A 225 6.93 -6.81 7.29
C ALA A 225 6.16 -5.65 6.63
N PHE A 226 6.64 -5.21 5.46
CA PHE A 226 6.04 -4.09 4.71
C PHE A 226 4.53 -4.26 4.48
N GLY A 227 4.07 -5.47 4.12
CA GLY A 227 2.65 -5.76 3.90
C GLY A 227 1.74 -5.52 5.11
N THR A 228 2.30 -5.46 6.32
CA THR A 228 1.57 -5.11 7.55
C THR A 228 1.88 -3.73 8.10
N ALA A 229 2.80 -2.98 7.49
CA ALA A 229 3.26 -1.69 8.00
C ALA A 229 2.20 -0.57 7.89
N HIS A 230 1.18 -0.75 7.05
CA HIS A 230 0.00 0.13 6.99
C HIS A 230 -0.91 0.04 8.23
N ARG A 231 -0.67 -0.93 9.12
CA ARG A 231 -1.46 -1.11 10.33
C ARG A 231 -0.67 -0.69 11.56
N ALA A 232 -1.28 0.13 12.39
CA ALA A 232 -0.80 0.41 13.74
C ALA A 232 -1.20 -0.75 14.66
N HIS A 233 -0.45 -1.84 14.66
CA HIS A 233 -0.62 -2.96 15.58
C HIS A 233 0.50 -2.98 16.60
N SER A 234 0.34 -3.77 17.67
CA SER A 234 1.36 -3.90 18.71
C SER A 234 2.70 -4.40 18.14
N SER A 235 2.68 -5.50 17.38
CA SER A 235 3.89 -6.09 16.79
C SER A 235 4.50 -5.31 15.61
N THR A 236 3.78 -4.34 15.04
CA THR A 236 4.26 -3.56 13.87
C THR A 236 4.73 -2.16 14.25
N ALA A 237 4.06 -1.51 15.20
CA ALA A 237 4.33 -0.14 15.63
C ALA A 237 4.43 -0.01 17.15
N GLY A 238 3.55 -0.66 17.94
CA GLY A 238 3.51 -0.46 19.39
C GLY A 238 4.78 -0.87 20.15
N VAL A 239 5.48 -1.90 19.68
CA VAL A 239 6.75 -2.36 20.29
C VAL A 239 7.88 -1.32 20.19
N THR A 240 7.82 -0.39 19.22
CA THR A 240 8.89 0.61 19.04
C THR A 240 8.90 1.67 20.13
N GLU A 241 7.81 1.82 20.89
CA GLU A 241 7.77 2.66 22.10
C GLU A 241 8.67 2.12 23.22
N PHE A 242 9.05 0.84 23.16
CA PHE A 242 9.78 0.13 24.20
C PHE A 242 11.14 -0.40 23.75
N LEU A 243 11.38 -0.44 22.43
CA LEU A 243 12.61 -0.99 21.83
C LEU A 243 13.33 0.08 21.01
N SER A 244 14.63 0.21 21.26
CA SER A 244 15.51 1.09 20.50
C SER A 244 16.91 0.46 20.38
N PRO A 245 17.50 0.44 19.18
CA PRO A 245 16.99 1.00 17.93
C PRO A 245 15.82 0.20 17.33
N SER A 246 14.97 0.88 16.56
CA SER A 246 13.86 0.32 15.78
C SER A 246 14.11 0.60 14.30
N VAL A 247 14.52 -0.41 13.53
CA VAL A 247 15.02 -0.22 12.14
C VAL A 247 14.26 -1.05 11.11
N ALA A 248 14.40 -0.70 9.83
CA ALA A 248 13.89 -1.48 8.71
C ALA A 248 14.76 -2.73 8.44
N GLY A 249 14.15 -3.87 8.16
CA GLY A 249 14.82 -4.99 7.52
C GLY A 249 15.05 -4.73 6.01
N PHE A 250 15.70 -5.67 5.31
CA PHE A 250 16.01 -5.49 3.89
C PHE A 250 14.77 -5.50 2.99
N LEU A 251 13.76 -6.31 3.29
CA LEU A 251 12.52 -6.36 2.52
C LEU A 251 11.81 -5.02 2.64
N LEU A 252 11.60 -4.54 3.88
CA LEU A 252 10.92 -3.27 4.10
C LEU A 252 11.71 -2.11 3.49
N GLN A 253 13.03 -2.08 3.65
CA GLN A 253 13.90 -1.06 3.05
C GLN A 253 13.76 -1.05 1.51
N LYS A 254 13.82 -2.22 0.86
CA LYS A 254 13.67 -2.35 -0.59
C LYS A 254 12.31 -1.83 -1.07
N GLU A 255 11.22 -2.16 -0.34
CA GLU A 255 9.88 -1.66 -0.68
C GLU A 255 9.82 -0.13 -0.65
N LEU A 256 10.40 0.50 0.39
CA LEU A 256 10.48 1.96 0.47
C LEU A 256 11.33 2.56 -0.66
N ASP A 257 12.51 2.00 -0.91
CA ASP A 257 13.43 2.52 -1.95
C ASP A 257 12.80 2.51 -3.35
N TYR A 258 12.06 1.45 -3.69
CA TYR A 258 11.36 1.38 -4.97
C TYR A 258 10.09 2.24 -4.99
N LEU A 259 9.21 2.12 -3.99
CA LEU A 259 7.91 2.79 -4.04
C LEU A 259 8.01 4.28 -3.75
N GLU A 260 8.74 4.68 -2.72
CA GLU A 260 8.93 6.11 -2.43
C GLU A 260 9.82 6.74 -3.51
N GLY A 261 10.95 6.12 -3.83
CA GLY A 261 11.89 6.65 -4.83
C GLY A 261 11.27 6.81 -6.22
N ALA A 262 10.47 5.84 -6.68
CA ALA A 262 9.80 5.94 -7.99
C ALA A 262 8.63 6.93 -8.02
N VAL A 263 8.12 7.36 -6.86
CA VAL A 263 6.94 8.21 -6.77
C VAL A 263 7.32 9.65 -6.42
N SER A 264 8.34 9.85 -5.58
CA SER A 264 8.83 11.18 -5.20
C SER A 264 9.67 11.82 -6.30
N GLU A 265 10.62 11.07 -6.87
CA GLU A 265 11.55 11.53 -7.91
C GLU A 265 11.67 10.52 -9.08
N PRO A 266 10.57 10.25 -9.82
CA PRO A 266 10.60 9.31 -10.93
C PRO A 266 11.55 9.72 -12.06
N LYS A 267 12.20 8.74 -12.67
CA LYS A 267 12.84 8.93 -13.98
C LYS A 267 11.75 9.06 -15.04
N ARG A 268 11.78 10.15 -15.81
CA ARG A 268 10.76 10.46 -16.83
C ARG A 268 11.17 9.98 -18.24
N PRO A 269 10.22 9.61 -19.11
CA PRO A 269 8.77 9.62 -18.87
C PRO A 269 8.32 8.57 -17.85
N PHE A 270 7.44 8.96 -16.92
CA PHE A 270 6.85 8.11 -15.91
C PHE A 270 5.42 7.74 -16.31
N ALA A 271 5.15 6.44 -16.45
CA ALA A 271 3.81 5.92 -16.68
C ALA A 271 3.25 5.22 -15.43
N ALA A 272 1.98 5.48 -15.16
CA ALA A 272 1.17 4.70 -14.24
C ALA A 272 0.16 3.86 -15.03
N ILE A 273 -0.01 2.59 -14.67
CA ILE A 273 -1.04 1.71 -15.20
C ILE A 273 -1.95 1.33 -14.04
N VAL A 274 -3.22 1.71 -14.12
CA VAL A 274 -4.22 1.42 -13.10
C VAL A 274 -5.36 0.62 -13.72
N GLY A 275 -5.55 -0.60 -13.23
CA GLY A 275 -6.60 -1.51 -13.71
C GLY A 275 -7.45 -2.08 -12.58
N GLY A 276 -8.17 -3.16 -12.90
CA GLY A 276 -9.13 -3.80 -12.01
C GLY A 276 -10.58 -3.43 -12.31
N SER A 277 -11.49 -3.88 -11.43
CA SER A 277 -12.93 -3.89 -11.73
C SER A 277 -13.66 -2.58 -11.41
N LYS A 278 -13.19 -1.78 -10.44
CA LYS A 278 -13.94 -0.62 -9.91
C LYS A 278 -13.06 0.62 -9.82
N VAL A 279 -13.61 1.77 -10.20
CA VAL A 279 -13.01 3.09 -10.00
C VAL A 279 -12.95 3.42 -8.52
N SER A 280 -14.01 3.12 -7.77
CA SER A 280 -14.13 3.47 -6.34
C SER A 280 -12.99 2.97 -5.47
N SER A 281 -12.42 1.80 -5.80
CA SER A 281 -11.29 1.22 -5.05
C SER A 281 -9.92 1.76 -5.45
N LYS A 282 -9.84 2.62 -6.48
CA LYS A 282 -8.59 3.14 -7.07
C LYS A 282 -8.52 4.66 -7.12
N ILE A 283 -9.49 5.37 -6.55
CA ILE A 283 -9.58 6.84 -6.59
C ILE A 283 -8.30 7.47 -6.02
N GLY A 284 -7.93 7.12 -4.79
CA GLY A 284 -6.76 7.71 -4.12
C GLY A 284 -5.47 7.48 -4.90
N VAL A 285 -5.32 6.28 -5.48
CA VAL A 285 -4.16 5.90 -6.28
C VAL A 285 -4.09 6.75 -7.55
N ILE A 286 -5.21 6.89 -8.27
CA ILE A 286 -5.27 7.71 -9.48
C ILE A 286 -4.98 9.17 -9.14
N GLU A 287 -5.61 9.73 -8.11
CA GLU A 287 -5.41 11.13 -7.72
C GLU A 287 -3.96 11.42 -7.33
N SER A 288 -3.31 10.53 -6.57
CA SER A 288 -1.90 10.65 -6.21
C SER A 288 -0.99 10.56 -7.44
N LEU A 289 -1.23 9.58 -8.32
CA LEU A 289 -0.40 9.35 -9.51
C LEU A 289 -0.59 10.43 -10.57
N LEU A 290 -1.79 11.01 -10.72
CA LEU A 290 -2.03 12.17 -11.59
C LEU A 290 -1.16 13.38 -11.19
N GLY A 291 -0.75 13.48 -9.93
CA GLY A 291 0.17 14.52 -9.48
C GLY A 291 1.64 14.29 -9.89
N LYS A 292 1.98 13.12 -10.42
CA LYS A 292 3.37 12.63 -10.51
C LYS A 292 3.73 12.05 -11.88
N CYS A 293 2.85 11.29 -12.52
CA CYS A 293 3.10 10.63 -13.80
C CYS A 293 2.93 11.56 -15.01
N ASP A 294 3.55 11.20 -16.13
CA ASP A 294 3.37 11.86 -17.43
C ASP A 294 2.24 11.18 -18.24
N LYS A 295 2.08 9.86 -18.04
CA LYS A 295 1.08 9.03 -18.74
C LYS A 295 0.32 8.19 -17.71
N LEU A 296 -1.00 8.13 -17.85
CA LEU A 296 -1.88 7.28 -17.05
C LEU A 296 -2.67 6.34 -17.97
N VAL A 297 -2.35 5.05 -17.93
CA VAL A 297 -3.13 4.00 -18.59
C VAL A 297 -4.22 3.52 -17.63
N ILE A 298 -5.47 3.51 -18.09
CA ILE A 298 -6.59 2.94 -17.33
C ILE A 298 -7.07 1.67 -18.05
N GLY A 299 -7.09 0.55 -17.33
CA GLY A 299 -7.47 -0.77 -17.82
C GLY A 299 -8.55 -1.45 -16.98
N GLY A 300 -8.88 -2.69 -17.32
CA GLY A 300 -9.85 -3.49 -16.58
C GLY A 300 -11.30 -3.01 -16.73
N GLY A 301 -12.19 -3.56 -15.89
CA GLY A 301 -13.61 -3.22 -15.89
C GLY A 301 -13.90 -1.75 -15.58
N MET A 302 -13.02 -1.07 -14.85
CA MET A 302 -13.24 0.34 -14.47
C MET A 302 -13.22 1.31 -15.66
N VAL A 303 -12.64 0.90 -16.80
CA VAL A 303 -12.66 1.67 -18.05
C VAL A 303 -14.08 2.04 -18.48
N PHE A 304 -15.05 1.13 -18.31
CA PHE A 304 -16.40 1.36 -18.82
C PHE A 304 -17.13 2.48 -18.09
N THR A 305 -16.76 2.79 -16.84
CA THR A 305 -17.22 4.00 -16.14
C THR A 305 -16.71 5.27 -16.83
N PHE A 306 -15.45 5.30 -17.28
CA PHE A 306 -14.90 6.43 -18.04
C PHE A 306 -15.55 6.56 -19.43
N LEU A 307 -15.70 5.44 -20.15
CA LEU A 307 -16.35 5.45 -21.46
C LEU A 307 -17.81 5.88 -21.38
N LYS A 308 -18.55 5.39 -20.38
CA LYS A 308 -19.94 5.81 -20.11
C LYS A 308 -20.01 7.29 -19.76
N ALA A 309 -19.05 7.80 -18.97
CA ALA A 309 -18.96 9.21 -18.62
C ALA A 309 -18.72 10.12 -19.85
N ARG A 310 -18.08 9.61 -20.91
CA ARG A 310 -17.95 10.25 -22.23
C ARG A 310 -19.20 10.12 -23.11
N GLY A 311 -20.27 9.51 -22.61
CA GLY A 311 -21.53 9.31 -23.34
C GLY A 311 -21.57 8.08 -24.25
N LEU A 312 -20.57 7.19 -24.16
CA LEU A 312 -20.53 5.98 -25.00
C LEU A 312 -21.47 4.89 -24.48
N ASN A 313 -21.99 4.07 -25.40
CA ASN A 313 -22.66 2.83 -25.06
C ASN A 313 -21.63 1.76 -24.67
N VAL A 314 -21.83 1.14 -23.52
CA VAL A 314 -20.91 0.13 -22.97
C VAL A 314 -21.58 -1.25 -22.82
N GLY A 315 -22.77 -1.44 -23.39
CA GLY A 315 -23.51 -2.70 -23.33
C GLY A 315 -23.81 -3.12 -21.89
N SER A 316 -23.44 -4.35 -21.55
CA SER A 316 -23.59 -4.94 -20.21
C SER A 316 -22.30 -4.91 -19.38
N SER A 317 -21.33 -4.07 -19.78
CA SER A 317 -20.06 -3.93 -19.07
C SER A 317 -20.23 -3.30 -17.69
N LEU A 318 -19.25 -3.54 -16.80
CA LEU A 318 -19.29 -3.07 -15.41
C LEU A 318 -19.15 -1.54 -15.33
N VAL A 319 -20.16 -0.86 -14.81
CA VAL A 319 -20.19 0.60 -14.63
C VAL A 319 -20.54 0.95 -13.20
N GLU A 320 -19.84 1.92 -12.63
CA GLU A 320 -20.22 2.58 -11.38
C GLU A 320 -20.94 3.90 -11.69
N GLU A 321 -22.28 3.83 -11.81
CA GLU A 321 -23.13 4.96 -12.22
C GLU A 321 -22.99 6.18 -11.29
N ASP A 322 -22.74 5.95 -9.99
CA ASP A 322 -22.51 7.00 -9.00
C ASP A 322 -21.11 7.64 -9.08
N LYS A 323 -20.24 7.15 -9.98
CA LYS A 323 -18.86 7.62 -10.18
C LYS A 323 -18.61 8.27 -11.54
N LEU A 324 -19.62 8.47 -12.38
CA LEU A 324 -19.45 9.10 -13.69
C LEU A 324 -18.89 10.53 -13.60
N GLU A 325 -19.42 11.36 -12.69
CA GLU A 325 -18.91 12.73 -12.49
C GLU A 325 -17.48 12.75 -11.96
N LEU A 326 -17.12 11.76 -11.14
CA LEU A 326 -15.74 11.58 -10.70
C LEU A 326 -14.82 11.20 -11.86
N ALA A 327 -15.23 10.28 -12.74
CA ALA A 327 -14.42 9.93 -13.92
C ALA A 327 -14.16 11.17 -14.80
N LYS A 328 -15.17 12.02 -15.03
CA LYS A 328 -15.01 13.30 -15.75
C LYS A 328 -14.03 14.24 -15.04
N SER A 329 -14.14 14.37 -13.72
CA SER A 329 -13.26 15.27 -12.96
C SER A 329 -11.80 14.79 -12.95
N LEU A 330 -11.57 13.47 -12.91
CA LEU A 330 -10.24 12.88 -13.04
C LEU A 330 -9.64 13.15 -14.43
N GLU A 331 -10.42 13.00 -15.51
CA GLU A 331 -9.96 13.34 -16.87
C GLU A 331 -9.63 14.84 -17.01
N ALA A 332 -10.49 15.71 -16.49
CA ALA A 332 -10.24 17.15 -16.48
C ALA A 332 -8.99 17.53 -15.66
N SER A 333 -8.78 16.88 -14.52
CA SER A 333 -7.59 17.06 -13.67
C SER A 333 -6.32 16.64 -14.41
N ALA A 334 -6.35 15.50 -15.11
CA ALA A 334 -5.24 15.04 -15.92
C ALA A 334 -4.89 16.03 -17.04
N ALA A 335 -5.91 16.51 -17.77
CA ALA A 335 -5.72 17.51 -18.83
C ALA A 335 -5.10 18.81 -18.29
N LYS A 336 -5.59 19.31 -17.14
CA LYS A 336 -5.04 20.50 -16.47
C LYS A 336 -3.57 20.33 -16.07
N ARG A 337 -3.16 19.10 -15.74
CA ARG A 337 -1.80 18.75 -15.31
C ARG A 337 -0.89 18.34 -16.47
N GLY A 338 -1.40 18.28 -17.70
CA GLY A 338 -0.65 17.80 -18.86
C GLY A 338 -0.39 16.29 -18.84
N VAL A 339 -1.13 15.52 -18.03
CA VAL A 339 -1.03 14.06 -17.98
C VAL A 339 -1.84 13.45 -19.12
N LYS A 340 -1.19 12.59 -19.91
CA LYS A 340 -1.87 11.87 -20.99
C LYS A 340 -2.62 10.67 -20.45
N ILE A 341 -3.95 10.73 -20.44
CA ILE A 341 -4.79 9.55 -20.15
C ILE A 341 -4.88 8.67 -21.40
N ILE A 342 -4.64 7.38 -21.22
CA ILE A 342 -4.74 6.34 -22.24
C ILE A 342 -5.89 5.40 -21.83
N LEU A 343 -6.98 5.46 -22.60
CA LEU A 343 -8.11 4.54 -22.53
C LEU A 343 -8.10 3.62 -23.76
N PRO A 344 -8.65 2.39 -23.67
CA PRO A 344 -8.77 1.53 -24.83
C PRO A 344 -9.70 2.12 -25.89
N THR A 345 -9.37 1.86 -27.16
CA THR A 345 -10.17 2.19 -28.36
C THR A 345 -10.96 1.00 -28.89
N ASP A 346 -10.60 -0.20 -28.49
CA ASP A 346 -11.27 -1.47 -28.77
C ASP A 346 -11.19 -2.40 -27.56
N VAL A 347 -12.12 -3.34 -27.45
CA VAL A 347 -12.26 -4.25 -26.32
C VAL A 347 -12.59 -5.67 -26.78
N VAL A 348 -12.14 -6.66 -26.02
CA VAL A 348 -12.60 -8.04 -26.17
C VAL A 348 -13.90 -8.17 -25.39
N LEU A 349 -14.97 -8.45 -26.12
CA LEU A 349 -16.32 -8.62 -25.59
C LEU A 349 -16.64 -10.09 -25.34
N ALA A 350 -17.53 -10.32 -24.38
CA ALA A 350 -18.15 -11.60 -24.09
C ALA A 350 -19.68 -11.48 -24.00
N ASP A 351 -20.40 -12.54 -24.36
CA ASP A 351 -21.87 -12.63 -24.19
C ASP A 351 -22.30 -13.03 -22.77
N LYS A 352 -21.37 -13.57 -21.98
CA LYS A 352 -21.53 -13.89 -20.55
C LYS A 352 -20.20 -13.80 -19.80
N PHE A 353 -20.27 -13.64 -18.48
CA PHE A 353 -19.08 -13.67 -17.61
C PHE A 353 -18.67 -15.11 -17.30
N ALA A 354 -18.01 -15.78 -18.24
CA ALA A 354 -17.55 -17.17 -18.07
C ALA A 354 -16.35 -17.48 -18.97
N ALA A 355 -15.52 -18.46 -18.57
CA ALA A 355 -14.37 -18.91 -19.35
C ALA A 355 -14.77 -19.46 -20.75
N ASP A 356 -15.97 -20.04 -20.85
CA ASP A 356 -16.51 -20.65 -22.07
C ASP A 356 -17.33 -19.68 -22.94
N ALA A 357 -17.41 -18.39 -22.58
CA ALA A 357 -18.20 -17.39 -23.31
C ALA A 357 -17.83 -17.27 -24.79
N ASN A 358 -18.80 -16.88 -25.63
CA ASN A 358 -18.51 -16.47 -27.00
C ASN A 358 -17.82 -15.12 -26.97
N THR A 359 -16.83 -14.90 -27.83
CA THR A 359 -16.03 -13.67 -27.84
C THR A 359 -16.03 -12.99 -29.19
N LYS A 360 -15.88 -11.67 -29.17
CA LYS A 360 -15.56 -10.87 -30.36
C LYS A 360 -14.84 -9.59 -29.94
N VAL A 361 -14.11 -8.99 -30.87
CA VAL A 361 -13.50 -7.67 -30.68
C VAL A 361 -14.43 -6.61 -31.27
N ALA A 362 -14.61 -5.49 -30.57
CA ALA A 362 -15.33 -4.34 -31.09
C ALA A 362 -14.66 -3.03 -30.69
N SER A 363 -14.88 -1.99 -31.50
CA SER A 363 -14.55 -0.62 -31.12
C SER A 363 -15.35 -0.22 -29.88
N VAL A 364 -14.78 0.62 -29.00
CA VAL A 364 -15.52 1.19 -27.86
C VAL A 364 -16.70 2.07 -28.26
N ASN A 365 -16.75 2.50 -29.53
CA ASN A 365 -17.86 3.26 -30.09
C ASN A 365 -19.03 2.39 -30.57
N ASP A 366 -18.87 1.05 -30.61
CA ASP A 366 -19.84 0.12 -31.19
C ASP A 366 -19.94 -1.17 -30.36
N ILE A 367 -20.12 -1.03 -29.05
CA ILE A 367 -20.34 -2.16 -28.14
C ILE A 367 -21.82 -2.60 -28.24
N PRO A 368 -22.12 -3.83 -28.70
CA PRO A 368 -23.50 -4.28 -28.85
C PRO A 368 -24.21 -4.49 -27.51
N ALA A 369 -25.54 -4.31 -27.49
CA ALA A 369 -26.35 -4.61 -26.32
C ALA A 369 -26.20 -6.10 -25.89
N GLY A 370 -26.18 -6.34 -24.57
CA GLY A 370 -26.00 -7.68 -24.00
C GLY A 370 -24.56 -8.18 -23.95
N TRP A 371 -23.62 -7.53 -24.64
CA TRP A 371 -22.20 -7.87 -24.59
C TRP A 371 -21.48 -7.03 -23.52
N MET A 372 -20.47 -7.62 -22.88
CA MET A 372 -19.64 -6.96 -21.87
C MET A 372 -18.16 -7.05 -22.22
N GLY A 373 -17.41 -5.98 -22.03
CA GLY A 373 -15.96 -6.00 -22.25
C GLY A 373 -15.23 -6.59 -21.05
N LEU A 374 -14.35 -7.57 -21.31
CA LEU A 374 -13.62 -8.32 -20.29
C LEU A 374 -12.09 -8.26 -20.44
N ASP A 375 -11.59 -7.69 -21.54
CA ASP A 375 -10.16 -7.40 -21.75
C ASP A 375 -10.01 -6.24 -22.75
N ASN A 376 -8.83 -5.62 -22.82
CA ASN A 376 -8.55 -4.63 -23.85
C ASN A 376 -8.31 -5.31 -25.21
N GLY A 377 -8.77 -4.68 -26.28
CA GLY A 377 -8.61 -5.22 -27.63
C GLY A 377 -7.18 -5.14 -28.16
N PRO A 378 -6.89 -5.77 -29.32
CA PRO A 378 -5.58 -5.78 -29.93
C PRO A 378 -5.06 -4.39 -30.29
N GLU A 379 -5.90 -3.47 -30.76
CA GLU A 379 -5.44 -2.12 -31.13
C GLU A 379 -5.11 -1.27 -29.89
N SER A 380 -5.91 -1.40 -28.84
CA SER A 380 -5.66 -0.80 -27.53
C SER A 380 -4.40 -1.36 -26.90
N THR A 381 -4.17 -2.67 -27.03
CA THR A 381 -2.93 -3.31 -26.58
C THR A 381 -1.73 -2.65 -27.27
N LYS A 382 -1.71 -2.60 -28.61
CA LYS A 382 -0.62 -1.97 -29.36
C LYS A 382 -0.40 -0.51 -28.97
N LEU A 383 -1.47 0.25 -28.76
CA LEU A 383 -1.40 1.63 -28.28
C LEU A 383 -0.69 1.71 -26.92
N ILE A 384 -1.14 0.91 -25.94
CA ILE A 384 -0.55 0.88 -24.60
C ILE A 384 0.93 0.49 -24.68
N GLN A 385 1.28 -0.54 -25.46
CA GLN A 385 2.67 -0.97 -25.62
C GLN A 385 3.55 0.14 -26.20
N LYS A 386 3.06 0.84 -27.23
CA LYS A 386 3.75 1.98 -27.82
C LYS A 386 3.99 3.09 -26.79
N GLU A 387 2.97 3.45 -26.03
CA GLU A 387 3.04 4.53 -25.04
C GLU A 387 3.92 4.20 -23.83
N LEU A 388 4.14 2.92 -23.53
CA LEU A 388 5.02 2.47 -22.44
C LEU A 388 6.48 2.29 -22.87
N SER A 389 6.73 2.10 -24.16
CA SER A 389 8.04 1.68 -24.69
C SER A 389 9.19 2.68 -24.48
N ASP A 390 8.87 3.97 -24.30
CA ASP A 390 9.82 5.07 -24.06
C ASP A 390 9.95 5.45 -22.57
N CYS A 391 9.08 4.91 -21.71
CA CYS A 391 9.05 5.23 -20.30
C CYS A 391 10.30 4.75 -19.56
N LYS A 392 10.76 5.56 -18.60
CA LYS A 392 11.92 5.25 -17.75
C LYS A 392 11.52 4.74 -16.37
N THR A 393 10.31 5.05 -15.93
CA THR A 393 9.66 4.48 -14.76
C THR A 393 8.25 4.05 -15.14
N ILE A 394 7.83 2.86 -14.73
CA ILE A 394 6.49 2.33 -14.94
C ILE A 394 6.01 1.71 -13.62
N ILE A 395 4.85 2.14 -13.12
CA ILE A 395 4.16 1.49 -12.00
C ILE A 395 2.89 0.85 -12.52
N TRP A 396 2.66 -0.42 -12.20
CA TRP A 396 1.46 -1.15 -12.59
C TRP A 396 0.68 -1.66 -11.39
N ASN A 397 -0.59 -1.28 -11.29
CA ASN A 397 -1.53 -1.71 -10.25
C ASN A 397 -2.92 -2.04 -10.83
N GLY A 398 -3.18 -3.34 -10.99
CA GLY A 398 -4.45 -3.89 -11.47
C GLY A 398 -4.38 -4.39 -12.92
N PRO A 399 -4.87 -5.61 -13.21
CA PRO A 399 -4.84 -6.20 -14.54
C PRO A 399 -5.73 -5.45 -15.55
N MET A 400 -5.51 -5.74 -16.83
CA MET A 400 -6.19 -5.08 -17.94
C MET A 400 -7.53 -5.73 -18.31
N GLY A 401 -7.73 -6.96 -17.84
CA GLY A 401 -8.91 -7.79 -18.09
C GLY A 401 -9.07 -8.89 -17.04
N VAL A 402 -10.01 -9.81 -17.26
CA VAL A 402 -10.29 -10.97 -16.41
C VAL A 402 -9.29 -12.10 -16.70
N PHE A 403 -8.03 -11.88 -16.30
CA PHE A 403 -6.89 -12.74 -16.66
C PHE A 403 -6.95 -14.17 -16.12
N GLU A 404 -7.87 -14.44 -15.20
CA GLU A 404 -8.21 -15.77 -14.70
C GLU A 404 -8.82 -16.65 -15.80
N PHE A 405 -9.45 -16.04 -16.80
CA PHE A 405 -9.97 -16.73 -17.98
C PHE A 405 -9.03 -16.49 -19.16
N ASP A 406 -8.51 -17.56 -19.76
CA ASP A 406 -7.48 -17.46 -20.79
C ASP A 406 -7.91 -16.64 -22.02
N LYS A 407 -9.21 -16.64 -22.35
CA LYS A 407 -9.80 -15.79 -23.42
C LYS A 407 -9.70 -14.28 -23.16
N PHE A 408 -9.49 -13.86 -21.91
CA PHE A 408 -9.46 -12.47 -21.46
C PHE A 408 -8.16 -12.10 -20.73
N ALA A 409 -7.10 -12.88 -20.96
CA ALA A 409 -5.78 -12.67 -20.36
C ALA A 409 -4.78 -12.01 -21.32
N ALA A 410 -5.11 -11.90 -22.62
CA ALA A 410 -4.16 -11.49 -23.65
C ALA A 410 -3.63 -10.06 -23.43
N GLY A 411 -4.51 -9.12 -23.09
CA GLY A 411 -4.14 -7.74 -22.82
C GLY A 411 -3.26 -7.59 -21.58
N THR A 412 -3.64 -8.28 -20.50
CA THR A 412 -2.85 -8.34 -19.25
C THR A 412 -1.45 -8.93 -19.49
N ASN A 413 -1.37 -10.05 -20.22
CA ASN A 413 -0.11 -10.71 -20.54
C ASN A 413 0.78 -9.84 -21.45
N ALA A 414 0.19 -9.15 -22.42
CA ALA A 414 0.92 -8.25 -23.31
C ALA A 414 1.50 -7.04 -22.56
N VAL A 415 0.76 -6.47 -21.60
CA VAL A 415 1.30 -5.44 -20.70
C VAL A 415 2.44 -5.99 -19.87
N ALA A 416 2.28 -7.15 -19.22
CA ALA A 416 3.36 -7.78 -18.46
C ALA A 416 4.63 -8.00 -19.31
N GLN A 417 4.48 -8.54 -20.52
CA GLN A 417 5.60 -8.75 -21.46
C GLN A 417 6.28 -7.42 -21.83
N THR A 418 5.51 -6.38 -22.07
CA THR A 418 6.04 -5.04 -22.40
C THR A 418 6.86 -4.47 -21.24
N LEU A 419 6.39 -4.64 -20.00
CA LEU A 419 7.12 -4.18 -18.83
C LEU A 419 8.46 -4.92 -18.69
N ALA A 420 8.49 -6.24 -18.87
CA ALA A 420 9.73 -7.02 -18.88
C ALA A 420 10.73 -6.51 -19.95
N GLU A 421 10.24 -6.17 -21.15
CA GLU A 421 11.07 -5.60 -22.22
C GLU A 421 11.57 -4.19 -21.89
N CYS A 422 10.75 -3.35 -21.27
CA CYS A 422 11.17 -2.03 -20.80
C CYS A 422 12.24 -2.16 -19.71
N THR A 423 12.11 -3.11 -18.79
CA THR A 423 13.14 -3.40 -17.79
C THR A 423 14.45 -3.84 -18.41
N ALA A 424 14.41 -4.74 -19.40
CA ALA A 424 15.61 -5.14 -20.13
C ALA A 424 16.31 -3.95 -20.85
N LYS A 425 15.55 -2.90 -21.19
CA LYS A 425 16.06 -1.64 -21.76
C LYS A 425 16.49 -0.61 -20.70
N GLY A 426 16.43 -0.95 -19.41
CA GLY A 426 16.86 -0.12 -18.29
C GLY A 426 15.78 0.76 -17.65
N ALA A 427 14.50 0.56 -17.98
CA ALA A 427 13.40 1.19 -17.25
C ALA A 427 13.18 0.53 -15.88
N ILE A 428 12.77 1.32 -14.90
CA ILE A 428 12.34 0.82 -13.59
C ILE A 428 10.88 0.41 -13.70
N THR A 429 10.57 -0.88 -13.53
CA THR A 429 9.19 -1.39 -13.51
C THR A 429 8.81 -1.91 -12.13
N ILE A 430 7.70 -1.41 -11.60
CA ILE A 430 7.20 -1.76 -10.28
C ILE A 430 5.81 -2.34 -10.41
N ILE A 431 5.64 -3.57 -9.93
CA ILE A 431 4.37 -4.27 -9.90
C ILE A 431 3.81 -4.20 -8.49
N GLY A 432 2.61 -3.65 -8.35
CA GLY A 432 1.93 -3.56 -7.07
C GLY A 432 0.50 -4.11 -7.16
N GLY A 433 -0.03 -4.58 -6.03
CA GLY A 433 -1.37 -5.15 -5.94
C GLY A 433 -1.40 -6.65 -6.27
N GLY A 434 -2.13 -7.42 -5.46
CA GLY A 434 -2.10 -8.89 -5.52
C GLY A 434 -2.40 -9.47 -6.90
N ASP A 435 -3.41 -8.94 -7.60
CA ASP A 435 -3.80 -9.46 -8.91
C ASP A 435 -2.75 -9.19 -10.00
N SER A 436 -2.09 -8.03 -9.98
CA SER A 436 -0.99 -7.74 -10.92
C SER A 436 0.23 -8.62 -10.66
N VAL A 437 0.55 -8.87 -9.39
CA VAL A 437 1.63 -9.80 -9.02
C VAL A 437 1.30 -11.20 -9.51
N ALA A 438 0.10 -11.70 -9.22
CA ALA A 438 -0.35 -13.02 -9.68
C ALA A 438 -0.35 -13.14 -11.21
N ALA A 439 -0.73 -12.09 -11.95
CA ALA A 439 -0.69 -12.07 -13.40
C ALA A 439 0.74 -12.19 -13.95
N VAL A 440 1.69 -11.45 -13.37
CA VAL A 440 3.11 -11.51 -13.77
C VAL A 440 3.75 -12.86 -13.44
N GLU A 441 3.40 -13.44 -12.29
CA GLU A 441 3.83 -14.79 -11.89
C GLU A 441 3.27 -15.87 -12.83
N LYS A 442 1.95 -15.84 -13.12
CA LYS A 442 1.30 -16.75 -14.07
C LYS A 442 1.95 -16.66 -15.46
N ALA A 443 2.40 -15.48 -15.86
CA ALA A 443 3.11 -15.26 -17.12
C ALA A 443 4.59 -15.71 -17.10
N GLY A 444 5.15 -16.09 -15.95
CA GLY A 444 6.56 -16.47 -15.82
C GLY A 444 7.52 -15.29 -16.02
N LEU A 445 7.07 -14.06 -15.75
CA LEU A 445 7.83 -12.83 -15.99
C LEU A 445 8.29 -12.14 -14.70
N ALA A 446 8.05 -12.76 -13.53
CA ALA A 446 8.31 -12.15 -12.23
C ALA A 446 9.77 -11.70 -12.06
N GLU A 447 10.71 -12.56 -12.42
CA GLU A 447 12.16 -12.29 -12.32
C GLU A 447 12.65 -11.23 -13.33
N LYS A 448 11.83 -10.85 -14.31
CA LYS A 448 12.16 -9.83 -15.32
C LYS A 448 11.70 -8.42 -14.94
N MET A 449 10.98 -8.28 -13.82
CA MET A 449 10.53 -6.98 -13.32
C MET A 449 11.60 -6.37 -12.41
N SER A 450 11.66 -5.03 -12.33
CA SER A 450 12.62 -4.40 -11.42
C SER A 450 12.24 -4.62 -9.95
N HIS A 451 10.94 -4.55 -9.65
CA HIS A 451 10.41 -4.82 -8.31
C HIS A 451 8.99 -5.35 -8.36
N ILE A 452 8.72 -6.36 -7.54
CA ILE A 452 7.39 -6.91 -7.29
C ILE A 452 7.10 -6.71 -5.82
N SER A 453 6.12 -5.85 -5.53
CA SER A 453 5.78 -5.52 -4.15
C SER A 453 4.98 -6.64 -3.50
N THR A 454 5.45 -7.07 -2.33
CA THR A 454 4.76 -7.99 -1.43
C THR A 454 3.80 -7.27 -0.49
N GLY A 455 3.72 -5.94 -0.59
CA GLY A 455 3.00 -5.07 0.34
C GLY A 455 1.48 -5.13 0.26
N GLY A 456 0.92 -5.61 -0.86
CA GLY A 456 -0.52 -5.61 -1.08
C GLY A 456 -1.13 -4.23 -0.82
N GLY A 457 -2.00 -4.13 0.18
CA GLY A 457 -2.63 -2.87 0.61
C GLY A 457 -1.63 -1.82 1.11
N ALA A 458 -0.51 -2.21 1.74
CA ALA A 458 0.49 -1.26 2.23
C ALA A 458 1.15 -0.46 1.09
N SER A 459 1.49 -1.15 0.00
CA SER A 459 1.98 -0.51 -1.22
C SER A 459 0.92 0.40 -1.83
N LEU A 460 -0.36 0.05 -1.77
CA LEU A 460 -1.44 0.90 -2.27
C LEU A 460 -1.55 2.20 -1.45
N GLU A 461 -1.62 2.10 -0.13
CA GLU A 461 -1.70 3.26 0.76
C GLU A 461 -0.46 4.15 0.62
N LEU A 462 0.73 3.57 0.45
CA LEU A 462 1.95 4.34 0.18
C LEU A 462 1.88 5.07 -1.17
N LEU A 463 1.38 4.41 -2.22
CA LEU A 463 1.15 5.05 -3.53
C LEU A 463 0.12 6.19 -3.44
N GLU A 464 -0.88 6.07 -2.56
CA GLU A 464 -1.85 7.13 -2.23
C GLU A 464 -1.20 8.30 -1.45
N GLY A 465 0.05 8.17 -1.00
CA GLY A 465 0.76 9.16 -0.20
C GLY A 465 0.42 9.11 1.29
N GLN A 466 -0.17 8.02 1.77
CA GLN A 466 -0.45 7.82 3.19
C GLN A 466 0.83 7.53 3.98
N ILE A 467 0.81 7.92 5.24
CA ILE A 467 1.89 7.58 6.19
C ILE A 467 1.58 6.19 6.74
N LEU A 468 2.47 5.22 6.47
CA LEU A 468 2.34 3.87 7.02
C LEU A 468 2.79 3.85 8.49
N PRO A 469 1.91 3.54 9.47
CA PRO A 469 2.24 3.62 10.89
C PRO A 469 3.48 2.81 11.30
N GLY A 470 3.62 1.59 10.78
CA GLY A 470 4.76 0.72 11.06
C GLY A 470 6.08 1.18 10.43
N VAL A 471 6.04 2.05 9.42
CA VAL A 471 7.23 2.73 8.86
C VAL A 471 7.53 3.99 9.65
N ALA A 472 6.51 4.79 9.95
CA ALA A 472 6.64 6.02 10.71
C ALA A 472 7.25 5.77 12.11
N ALA A 473 6.94 4.63 12.71
CA ALA A 473 7.44 4.16 13.99
C ALA A 473 8.96 3.82 14.01
N LEU A 474 9.61 3.70 12.85
CA LEU A 474 11.04 3.39 12.73
C LEU A 474 11.92 4.63 12.87
N ASP A 475 13.13 4.40 13.40
CA ASP A 475 14.18 5.39 13.54
C ASP A 475 14.57 5.97 12.17
N ASN A 476 14.76 7.29 12.12
CA ASN A 476 15.27 7.95 10.93
C ASN A 476 16.79 7.74 10.83
N ALA A 477 17.30 7.60 9.60
CA ALA A 477 18.72 7.72 9.34
C ALA A 477 19.12 9.19 9.65
N SER A 478 20.19 9.39 10.42
CA SER A 478 20.71 10.74 10.61
C SER A 478 21.15 11.30 9.26
N SER A 479 20.57 12.45 8.85
CA SER A 479 21.15 13.21 7.76
C SER A 479 22.55 13.62 8.23
N GLY A 480 23.58 13.07 7.58
CA GLY A 480 24.95 13.53 7.74
C GLY A 480 25.11 14.93 7.19
N ALA A 481 24.39 15.91 7.71
CA ALA A 481 24.81 17.29 7.64
C ALA A 481 26.05 17.41 8.53
N LYS A 482 27.21 17.02 8.00
CA LYS A 482 28.44 17.67 8.42
C LYS A 482 28.17 19.15 8.19
N THR A 483 28.04 19.91 9.26
CA THR A 483 28.29 21.35 9.24
C THR A 483 29.69 21.51 8.66
N VAL A 484 29.77 21.70 7.34
CA VAL A 484 30.98 22.17 6.70
C VAL A 484 31.09 23.61 7.19
N ALA A 485 31.84 23.80 8.27
CA ALA A 485 32.42 25.09 8.55
C ALA A 485 33.14 25.50 7.26
N ALA A 486 32.74 26.64 6.69
CA ALA A 486 33.28 27.14 5.44
C ALA A 486 34.78 27.38 5.61
N THR A 487 35.59 26.40 5.18
CA THR A 487 36.99 26.59 4.86
C THR A 487 37.16 26.12 3.42
N GLY A 488 37.37 27.09 2.53
CA GLY A 488 37.43 26.85 1.10
C GLY A 488 38.66 26.04 0.70
N ALA A 489 38.47 25.08 -0.21
CA ALA A 489 39.47 24.72 -1.23
C ALA A 489 38.87 23.83 -2.32
N SER A 490 39.18 24.26 -3.56
CA SER A 490 39.16 23.67 -4.90
C SER A 490 38.48 22.32 -5.21
N ALA A 491 37.66 22.37 -6.27
CA ALA A 491 37.21 21.24 -7.07
C ALA A 491 38.35 20.62 -7.90
N LYS A 492 38.71 19.37 -7.61
CA LYS A 492 39.14 18.35 -8.58
C LYS A 492 38.80 16.96 -8.02
N ASP A 493 38.29 16.11 -8.91
CA ASP A 493 38.09 14.65 -8.79
C ASP A 493 36.64 14.19 -8.96
N THR A 494 36.14 14.35 -10.19
CA THR A 494 34.99 13.59 -10.71
C THR A 494 35.50 12.30 -11.33
N ASN A 495 35.44 11.20 -10.59
CA ASN A 495 35.48 9.84 -11.16
C ASN A 495 34.23 9.08 -10.68
N TYR A 496 33.12 9.30 -11.38
CA TYR A 496 31.88 8.54 -11.23
C TYR A 496 32.02 7.23 -12.00
N TYR A 497 32.32 6.14 -11.29
CA TYR A 497 32.30 4.79 -11.85
C TYR A 497 30.88 4.20 -11.81
N LYS A 498 30.42 3.75 -12.98
CA LYS A 498 29.42 2.70 -13.29
C LYS A 498 28.46 2.27 -12.16
N ASN A 499 27.21 2.77 -12.24
CA ASN A 499 26.05 2.22 -11.51
C ASN A 499 25.78 0.77 -11.93
N LYS A 500 26.12 -0.18 -11.05
CA LYS A 500 25.37 -1.44 -10.93
C LYS A 500 24.18 -1.21 -10.00
N ASN A 501 23.08 -1.93 -10.24
CA ASN A 501 21.96 -1.99 -9.30
C ASN A 501 22.48 -2.41 -7.91
N PRO A 502 22.25 -1.64 -6.83
CA PRO A 502 22.79 -1.94 -5.51
C PRO A 502 22.21 -3.22 -4.88
N TRP A 503 21.24 -3.87 -5.54
CA TRP A 503 20.54 -5.06 -5.06
C TRP A 503 20.84 -6.35 -5.83
N ASP A 504 21.73 -6.30 -6.83
CA ASP A 504 22.21 -7.51 -7.50
C ASP A 504 23.32 -8.14 -6.62
N VAL A 505 22.98 -9.22 -5.91
CA VAL A 505 23.94 -10.08 -5.17
C VAL A 505 24.45 -11.19 -6.07
#